data_AF-A0A7U9R3R7-F1
#
_entry.id   AF-A0A7U9R3R7-F1
#
_cell.length_a   1.000
_cell.length_b   1.000
_cell.length_c   1.000
_cell.angle_alpha   90.00
_cell.angle_beta   90.00
_cell.angle_gamma   90.00
#
_symmetry.space_group_name_H-M   'P 1'
#
loop_
_entity.id
_entity.type
_entity.pdbx_description
1 polymer ?
#
loop_
_entity_poly.entity_id
_entity_poly.type
_entity_poly.pdbx_seq_one_letter_code
_entity_poly.pdbx_strand_id
1 'polypeptide(L)'
;MKIKILVVLQAISIFVIVLLGIYTVKVQPECERIHLDDIERDEDIAYLDKEMARMLADIVMGAEDNLTDEANTRYDVEIEFDGQHYEWVISYEPNGLQPDNEANQGKVVRIRKDNGVITVSENNF
;
A
#
# COMPACT_ATOMS: atom_id res chain seq x y z
N MET A 1 -20.32 60.51 -13.78
CA MET A 1 -19.28 59.60 -14.32
C MET A 1 -19.01 58.39 -13.42
N LYS A 2 -18.83 58.56 -12.10
CA LYS A 2 -18.51 57.46 -11.16
C LYS A 2 -19.49 56.28 -11.18
N ILE A 3 -20.80 56.55 -11.21
CA ILE A 3 -21.85 55.50 -11.21
C ILE A 3 -21.78 54.62 -12.47
N LYS A 4 -21.55 55.21 -13.65
CA LYS A 4 -21.44 54.46 -14.91
C LYS A 4 -20.24 53.52 -14.91
N ILE A 5 -19.12 53.95 -14.33
CA ILE A 5 -17.90 53.14 -14.21
C ILE A 5 -18.13 51.97 -13.24
N LEU A 6 -18.79 52.22 -12.11
CA LEU A 6 -19.16 51.18 -11.14
C LEU A 6 -20.06 50.10 -11.75
N VAL A 7 -21.05 50.50 -12.56
CA VAL A 7 -21.94 49.55 -13.25
C VAL A 7 -21.18 48.67 -14.25
N VAL A 8 -20.24 49.25 -15.00
CA VAL A 8 -19.40 48.49 -15.94
C VAL A 8 -18.51 47.49 -15.20
N LEU A 9 -17.88 47.90 -14.10
CA LEU A 9 -17.06 47.01 -13.28
C LEU A 9 -17.87 45.87 -12.66
N GLN A 10 -19.09 46.16 -12.21
CA GLN A 10 -19.98 45.15 -11.64
C GLN A 10 -20.45 44.14 -12.69
N ALA A 11 -20.73 44.58 -13.91
CA ALA A 11 -21.06 43.69 -15.02
C ALA A 11 -19.89 42.75 -15.37
N ILE A 12 -18.65 43.26 -15.39
CA ILE A 12 -17.45 42.45 -15.62
C ILE A 12 -17.26 41.42 -14.50
N SER A 13 -17.43 41.82 -13.24
CA SER A 13 -17.33 40.93 -12.09
C SER A 13 -18.34 39.78 -12.17
N ILE A 14 -19.61 40.09 -12.45
CA ILE A 14 -20.66 39.07 -12.63
C ILE A 14 -20.32 38.12 -13.78
N PHE A 15 -19.81 38.65 -14.89
CA PHE A 15 -19.41 37.84 -16.04
C PHE A 15 -18.29 36.85 -15.69
N VAL A 16 -17.27 37.29 -14.94
CA VAL A 16 -16.19 36.40 -14.47
C VAL A 16 -16.72 35.32 -13.53
N ILE A 17 -17.63 35.65 -12.62
CA ILE A 17 -18.24 34.67 -11.70
C ILE A 17 -19.00 33.58 -12.48
N VAL A 18 -19.77 33.97 -13.51
CA VAL A 18 -20.49 33.02 -14.35
C VAL A 18 -19.53 32.09 -15.10
N LEU A 19 -18.45 32.63 -15.66
CA LEU A 19 -17.43 31.82 -16.34
C LEU A 19 -16.76 30.82 -15.39
N LEU A 20 -16.41 31.26 -14.17
CA LEU A 20 -15.84 30.38 -13.16
C LEU A 20 -16.82 29.28 -12.74
N GLY A 21 -18.10 29.61 -12.55
CA GLY A 21 -19.13 28.61 -12.23
C GLY A 21 -19.28 27.55 -13.32
N ILE A 22 -19.29 27.96 -14.60
CA ILE A 22 -19.31 27.01 -15.73
C ILE A 22 -18.04 26.16 -15.74
N TYR A 23 -16.88 26.77 -15.50
CA TYR A 23 -15.60 26.07 -15.44
C TYR A 23 -15.61 25.00 -14.35
N THR A 24 -16.06 25.32 -13.14
CA THR A 24 -16.14 24.35 -12.02
C THR A 24 -17.12 23.20 -12.26
N VAL A 25 -18.15 23.40 -13.08
CA VAL A 25 -19.09 22.33 -13.45
C VAL A 25 -18.51 21.46 -14.57
N LYS A 26 -17.81 22.05 -15.54
CA LYS A 26 -17.23 21.34 -16.68
C LYS A 26 -15.93 20.61 -16.33
N VAL A 27 -15.10 21.23 -15.51
CA VAL A 27 -13.83 20.70 -15.03
C VAL A 27 -14.08 20.25 -13.61
N GLN A 28 -14.54 19.01 -13.47
CA GLN A 28 -14.52 18.36 -12.17
C GLN A 28 -13.06 18.28 -11.73
N PRO A 29 -12.75 18.63 -10.47
CA PRO A 29 -11.42 18.34 -9.94
C PRO A 29 -11.24 16.83 -9.99
N GLU A 30 -10.30 16.35 -10.80
CA GLU A 30 -9.83 14.98 -10.73
C GLU A 30 -9.18 14.82 -9.34
N CYS A 31 -9.95 14.29 -8.39
CA CYS A 31 -9.36 13.74 -7.18
C CYS A 31 -8.64 12.47 -7.60
N GLU A 32 -7.30 12.48 -7.60
CA GLU A 32 -6.45 11.27 -7.64
C GLU A 32 -6.65 10.35 -6.41
N ARG A 33 -7.76 10.47 -5.69
CA ARG A 33 -8.16 9.55 -4.63
C ARG A 33 -9.17 8.59 -5.21
N ILE A 34 -8.66 7.49 -5.75
CA ILE A 34 -9.45 6.31 -6.05
C ILE A 34 -10.04 5.82 -4.72
N HIS A 35 -11.37 5.64 -4.66
CA HIS A 35 -12.00 5.01 -3.50
C HIS A 35 -11.50 3.57 -3.43
N LEU A 36 -11.20 3.07 -2.22
CA LEU A 36 -10.66 1.71 -2.02
C LEU A 36 -11.52 0.60 -2.67
N ASP A 37 -12.81 0.87 -2.85
CA ASP A 37 -13.78 -0.02 -3.48
C ASP A 37 -13.69 -0.04 -5.02
N ASP A 38 -13.09 0.99 -5.62
CA ASP A 38 -12.92 1.18 -7.07
C ASP A 38 -11.49 0.80 -7.55
N ILE A 39 -10.61 0.36 -6.64
CA ILE A 39 -9.26 -0.09 -7.00
C ILE A 39 -9.40 -1.40 -7.80
N GLU A 40 -9.03 -1.34 -9.09
CA GLU A 40 -8.85 -2.56 -9.88
C GLU A 40 -7.59 -3.26 -9.38
N ARG A 41 -7.80 -4.23 -8.49
CA ARG A 41 -6.72 -4.90 -7.76
C ARG A 41 -5.67 -5.51 -8.69
N ASP A 42 -6.06 -5.89 -9.89
CA ASP A 42 -5.19 -6.54 -10.87
C ASP A 42 -4.32 -5.55 -11.65
N GLU A 43 -4.69 -4.26 -11.75
CA GLU A 43 -3.98 -3.25 -12.53
C GLU A 43 -3.28 -2.19 -11.65
N ASP A 44 -3.93 -1.71 -10.58
CA ASP A 44 -3.42 -0.59 -9.77
C ASP A 44 -2.37 -0.99 -8.72
N ILE A 45 -2.35 -2.27 -8.34
CA ILE A 45 -1.49 -2.80 -7.28
C ILE A 45 -0.34 -3.63 -7.87
N ALA A 46 0.27 -3.10 -8.93
CA ALA A 46 1.40 -3.72 -9.62
C ALA A 46 2.72 -3.62 -8.84
N TYR A 47 2.80 -2.76 -7.83
CA TYR A 47 4.07 -2.36 -7.23
C TYR A 47 4.63 -3.36 -6.21
N LEU A 48 3.81 -4.19 -5.56
CA LEU A 48 4.31 -5.15 -4.56
C LEU A 48 4.54 -6.54 -5.18
N ASP A 49 5.72 -6.73 -5.75
CA ASP A 49 6.16 -8.03 -6.27
C ASP A 49 6.63 -8.98 -5.16
N LYS A 50 6.95 -10.23 -5.55
CA LYS A 50 7.39 -11.28 -4.63
C LYS A 50 8.68 -10.92 -3.89
N GLU A 51 9.60 -10.22 -4.57
CA GLU A 51 10.93 -9.92 -4.05
C GLU A 51 10.86 -8.80 -3.00
N MET A 52 10.04 -7.78 -3.28
CA MET A 52 9.74 -6.70 -2.35
C MET A 52 8.92 -7.17 -1.16
N ALA A 53 7.96 -8.07 -1.36
CA ALA A 53 7.22 -8.69 -0.27
C ALA A 53 8.14 -9.46 0.68
N ARG A 54 9.12 -10.20 0.14
CA ARG A 54 10.16 -10.85 0.93
C ARG A 54 11.01 -9.85 1.70
N MET A 55 11.51 -8.81 1.03
CA MET A 55 12.35 -7.78 1.65
C MET A 55 11.63 -7.11 2.83
N LEU A 56 10.36 -6.74 2.66
CA LEU A 56 9.55 -6.17 3.73
C LEU A 56 9.33 -7.15 4.89
N ALA A 57 9.10 -8.43 4.58
CA ALA A 57 8.95 -9.46 5.61
C ALA A 57 10.24 -9.65 6.41
N ASP A 58 11.41 -9.64 5.76
CA ASP A 58 12.72 -9.76 6.41
C ASP A 58 13.00 -8.57 7.36
N ILE A 59 12.65 -7.35 6.94
CA ILE A 59 12.74 -6.14 7.77
C ILE A 59 11.86 -6.27 9.02
N VAL A 60 10.59 -6.64 8.83
CA VAL A 60 9.61 -6.75 9.93
C VAL A 60 9.98 -7.84 10.93
N MET A 61 10.66 -8.88 10.46
CA MET A 61 11.18 -9.96 11.29
C MET A 61 12.41 -9.56 12.11
N GLY A 62 12.94 -8.35 11.94
CA GLY A 62 14.17 -7.90 12.59
C GLY A 62 15.40 -8.65 12.08
N ALA A 63 15.33 -9.19 10.86
CA ALA A 63 16.43 -9.91 10.21
C ALA A 63 17.35 -8.97 9.42
N GLU A 64 17.22 -7.64 9.59
CA GLU A 64 18.00 -6.61 8.89
C GLU A 64 19.52 -6.80 9.02
N ASP A 65 20.01 -7.27 10.19
CA ASP A 65 21.43 -7.53 10.42
C ASP A 65 21.97 -8.76 9.64
N ASN A 66 21.10 -9.53 8.99
CA ASN A 66 21.39 -10.78 8.29
C ASN A 66 20.96 -10.77 6.82
N LEU A 67 20.77 -9.59 6.22
CA LEU A 67 20.52 -9.39 4.77
C LEU A 67 21.66 -9.94 3.88
N THR A 68 22.76 -10.36 4.49
CA THR A 68 23.84 -11.15 3.90
C THR A 68 23.90 -12.53 4.57
N ASP A 69 23.35 -13.54 3.90
CA ASP A 69 23.59 -14.99 4.10
C ASP A 69 23.16 -15.69 5.42
N GLU A 70 23.15 -15.05 6.59
CA GLU A 70 22.90 -15.75 7.88
C GLU A 70 21.41 -16.00 8.22
N ALA A 71 20.48 -15.19 7.69
CA ALA A 71 19.05 -15.41 7.90
C ALA A 71 18.54 -16.61 7.07
N ASN A 72 19.06 -16.77 5.85
CA ASN A 72 18.83 -17.92 4.97
C ASN A 72 19.35 -19.24 5.55
N THR A 73 20.20 -19.22 6.57
CA THR A 73 20.73 -20.43 7.22
C THR A 73 19.95 -20.82 8.47
N ARG A 74 19.13 -19.93 9.04
CA ARG A 74 18.32 -20.22 10.24
C ARG A 74 16.87 -20.56 9.93
N TYR A 75 16.34 -20.11 8.81
CA TYR A 75 14.97 -20.40 8.41
C TYR A 75 14.88 -20.79 6.94
N ASP A 76 14.14 -21.85 6.66
CA ASP A 76 13.62 -22.15 5.33
C ASP A 76 12.42 -21.22 5.08
N VAL A 77 12.51 -20.43 4.00
CA VAL A 77 11.51 -19.40 3.68
C VAL A 77 10.68 -19.82 2.49
N GLU A 78 9.37 -19.95 2.69
CA GLU A 78 8.39 -20.19 1.62
C GLU A 78 7.58 -18.92 1.38
N ILE A 79 7.30 -18.60 0.12
CA ILE A 79 6.55 -17.40 -0.27
C ILE A 79 5.47 -17.80 -1.26
N GLU A 80 4.22 -17.61 -0.86
CA GLU A 80 3.01 -17.87 -1.63
C GLU A 80 2.17 -16.59 -1.81
N PHE A 81 1.43 -16.51 -2.91
CA PHE A 81 0.44 -15.46 -3.12
C PHE A 81 -0.96 -16.03 -2.89
N ASP A 82 -1.66 -15.54 -1.87
CA ASP A 82 -3.07 -15.83 -1.67
C ASP A 82 -3.93 -14.87 -2.49
N GLY A 83 -4.40 -15.34 -3.64
CA GLY A 83 -5.27 -14.58 -4.53
C GLY A 83 -6.68 -14.34 -3.98
N GLN A 84 -7.16 -15.10 -2.99
CA GLN A 84 -8.47 -14.87 -2.38
C GLN A 84 -8.46 -13.66 -1.45
N HIS A 85 -7.39 -13.52 -0.66
CA HIS A 85 -7.22 -12.41 0.28
C HIS A 85 -6.35 -11.27 -0.28
N TYR A 86 -5.77 -11.48 -1.47
CA TYR A 86 -4.91 -10.52 -2.16
C TYR A 86 -3.66 -10.15 -1.33
N GLU A 87 -3.03 -11.18 -0.75
CA GLU A 87 -1.90 -11.04 0.16
C GLU A 87 -0.72 -11.95 -0.22
N TRP A 88 0.50 -11.46 0.03
CA TRP A 88 1.69 -12.29 0.06
C TRP A 88 1.80 -12.95 1.42
N VAL A 89 1.97 -14.27 1.44
CA VAL A 89 2.18 -15.07 2.64
C VAL A 89 3.63 -15.55 2.63
N ILE A 90 4.43 -15.09 3.59
CA ILE A 90 5.83 -15.44 3.76
C ILE A 90 5.96 -16.27 5.04
N SER A 91 6.28 -17.56 4.89
CA SER A 91 6.45 -18.51 5.98
C SER A 91 7.93 -18.72 6.25
N TYR A 92 8.33 -18.57 7.51
CA TYR A 92 9.68 -18.80 8.02
C TYR A 92 9.64 -20.06 8.89
N GLU A 93 10.27 -21.14 8.44
CA GLU A 93 10.39 -22.39 9.18
C GLU A 93 11.82 -22.57 9.70
N PRO A 94 12.05 -22.76 11.01
CA PRO A 94 13.41 -22.84 11.55
C PRO A 94 14.16 -24.07 11.04
N ASN A 95 15.35 -23.83 10.48
CA ASN A 95 16.23 -24.86 9.96
C ASN A 95 17.17 -25.34 11.08
N GLY A 96 16.93 -26.55 11.58
CA GLY A 96 17.68 -27.15 12.69
C GLY A 96 16.88 -27.26 13.99
N LEU A 97 16.16 -28.38 14.13
CA LEU A 97 15.43 -28.76 15.33
C LEU A 97 16.37 -28.93 16.54
N GLN A 98 16.47 -27.94 17.42
CA GLN A 98 16.90 -28.15 18.81
C GLN A 98 15.68 -28.03 19.73
N PRO A 99 15.10 -29.12 20.24
CA PRO A 99 13.70 -29.18 20.71
C PRO A 99 13.30 -28.28 21.89
N ASP A 100 14.23 -27.53 22.50
CA ASP A 100 14.01 -26.85 23.78
C ASP A 100 14.12 -25.31 23.75
N ASN A 101 14.17 -24.68 22.57
CA ASN A 101 14.16 -23.21 22.47
C ASN A 101 12.82 -22.69 21.92
N GLU A 102 12.22 -21.72 22.62
CA GLU A 102 11.07 -20.93 22.16
C GLU A 102 11.31 -20.24 20.80
N ALA A 103 12.58 -20.14 20.38
CA ALA A 103 13.01 -19.68 19.05
C ALA A 103 12.69 -20.65 17.89
N ASN A 104 12.07 -21.81 18.17
CA ASN A 104 11.67 -22.80 17.15
C ASN A 104 10.24 -22.63 16.63
N GLN A 105 9.53 -21.60 17.06
CA GLN A 105 8.22 -21.33 16.49
C GLN A 105 8.45 -20.69 15.12
N GLY A 106 7.96 -21.35 14.07
CA GLY A 106 7.91 -20.75 12.75
C GLY A 106 7.13 -19.44 12.81
N LYS A 107 7.37 -18.54 11.86
CA LYS A 107 6.61 -17.29 11.78
C LYS A 107 6.03 -17.12 10.40
N VAL A 108 4.88 -16.50 10.32
CA VAL A 108 4.21 -16.18 9.06
C VAL A 108 3.98 -14.68 9.02
N VAL A 109 4.51 -14.04 7.98
CA VAL A 109 4.28 -12.64 7.66
C VAL A 109 3.31 -12.58 6.48
N ARG A 110 2.20 -11.88 6.67
CA ARG A 110 1.19 -11.63 5.62
C ARG A 110 1.22 -10.17 5.24
N ILE A 111 1.36 -9.89 3.95
CA ILE A 111 1.40 -8.52 3.42
C ILE A 111 0.29 -8.37 2.41
N ARG A 112 -0.72 -7.58 2.77
CA ARG A 112 -1.82 -7.25 1.88
C ARG A 112 -1.36 -6.26 0.81
N LYS A 113 -1.52 -6.64 -0.46
CA LYS A 113 -1.11 -5.79 -1.58
C LYS A 113 -1.95 -4.50 -1.64
N ASP A 114 -3.25 -4.56 -1.35
CA ASP A 114 -4.20 -3.47 -1.54
C ASP A 114 -4.10 -2.31 -0.55
N ASN A 115 -3.63 -2.56 0.66
CA ASN A 115 -3.53 -1.53 1.69
C ASN A 115 -2.18 -1.52 2.42
N GLY A 116 -1.25 -2.40 2.05
CA GLY A 116 0.08 -2.50 2.66
C GLY A 116 0.05 -2.97 4.12
N VAL A 117 -1.07 -3.51 4.60
CA VAL A 117 -1.16 -4.02 5.98
C VAL A 117 -0.28 -5.25 6.13
N ILE A 118 0.61 -5.21 7.12
CA ILE A 118 1.50 -6.32 7.48
C ILE A 118 1.00 -6.95 8.76
N THR A 119 0.80 -8.26 8.74
CA THR A 119 0.43 -9.06 9.91
C THR A 119 1.51 -10.10 10.16
N VAL A 120 1.97 -10.20 11.41
CA VAL A 120 2.91 -11.23 11.84
C VAL A 120 2.19 -12.18 12.79
N SER A 121 2.32 -13.47 12.53
CA SER A 121 1.75 -14.53 13.37
C SER A 121 2.76 -15.64 13.61
N GLU A 122 2.64 -16.31 14.75
CA GLU A 122 3.38 -17.53 15.04
C GLU A 122 2.76 -18.70 14.27
N ASN A 123 3.61 -19.48 13.61
CA ASN A 123 3.26 -20.70 12.93
C ASN A 123 3.23 -21.83 13.97
N ASN A 124 2.04 -22.11 14.50
CA ASN A 124 1.83 -23.21 15.43
C ASN A 124 1.57 -24.47 14.63
N PHE A 125 2.61 -25.29 14.42
CA PHE A 125 2.47 -26.68 14.00
C PHE A 125 2.23 -27.59 15.21
#